data_AF-A0A435A9H0-F1
#
_entry.id   AF-A0A435A9H0-F1
#
_cell.length_a   1.000
_cell.length_b   1.000
_cell.length_c   1.000
_cell.angle_alpha   90.00
_cell.angle_beta   90.00
_cell.angle_gamma   90.00
#
_symmetry.space_group_name_H-M   'P 1'
#
loop_
_entity.id
_entity.type
_entity.pdbx_description
1 polymer ?
#
loop_
_entity_poly.entity_id
_entity_poly.type
_entity_poly.pdbx_seq_one_letter_code
_entity_poly.pdbx_strand_id
1 'polypeptide(L)'
;MSGRSLDLEGDREMRPDYACLGGALVIEIKSLESDPSERLSNAIAPAKEGESWPQFFGQWPVEAILKNLPEDERGALRKSLGDRLGRAIVTHMKKANGQIANYEKKNEDIRLRLLVLINEDFVEYDPAIVTYIVQTEFRRQTDSGEPRYSNIDAAVFLTERHATNVNGQVTFPILVIHGPGVAENSVALELLRRLVSRWARSSVGIEPLDVSVDFSEFVPIHENPKQMRRSEFWEQEYRRKPYMHTWKDDDVIGLWDVTTLLTLLSFHVDPPLKVPREGIKQLMERTTHLMKEFASRGIALDRIKPTKQRNDAAISKITYGPAVQEWLRKQLEHIQ
;
A
#
# COMPACT_ATOMS: atom_id res chain seq x y z
N MET A 1 38.10 -0.25 3.37
CA MET A 1 37.35 1.02 3.47
C MET A 1 36.42 0.90 4.65
N SER A 2 36.76 1.51 5.78
CA SER A 2 35.99 1.45 7.01
C SER A 2 34.92 2.55 7.04
N GLY A 3 33.74 2.21 7.56
CA GLY A 3 32.78 3.19 8.08
C GLY A 3 33.05 3.36 9.57
N ARG A 4 32.93 4.59 10.08
CA ARG A 4 33.03 4.89 11.51
C ARG A 4 31.62 5.22 11.99
N SER A 5 31.09 4.41 12.90
CA SER A 5 29.91 4.81 13.68
C SER A 5 30.29 6.02 14.51
N LEU A 6 29.46 7.04 14.41
CA LEU A 6 29.51 8.21 15.25
C LEU A 6 28.48 8.01 16.35
N ASP A 7 28.47 6.90 17.09
CA ASP A 7 27.61 6.72 18.26
C ASP A 7 28.28 7.14 19.58
N LEU A 8 29.61 7.24 19.61
CA LEU A 8 30.37 7.55 20.83
C LEU A 8 30.91 9.00 20.89
N GLU A 9 30.75 9.77 19.82
CA GLU A 9 31.23 11.15 19.63
C GLU A 9 30.16 12.24 19.86
N GLY A 10 30.00 12.72 21.09
CA GLY A 10 29.15 13.90 21.37
C GLY A 10 27.63 13.63 21.35
N ASP A 11 26.85 14.71 21.26
CA ASP A 11 25.38 14.66 21.32
C ASP A 11 24.78 14.04 20.05
N ARG A 12 23.93 13.02 20.20
CA ARG A 12 23.19 12.34 19.10
C ARG A 12 22.36 13.31 18.27
N GLU A 13 21.81 14.36 18.87
CA GLU A 13 20.98 15.33 18.13
C GLU A 13 21.81 16.26 17.22
N MET A 14 23.13 16.25 17.37
CA MET A 14 24.05 17.19 16.71
C MET A 14 24.97 16.53 15.69
N ARG A 15 24.73 15.25 15.35
CA ARG A 15 25.59 14.48 14.45
C ARG A 15 24.82 13.43 13.65
N PRO A 16 25.36 13.05 12.49
CA PRO A 16 24.88 11.91 11.72
C PRO A 16 25.32 10.59 12.38
N ASP A 17 24.66 9.48 12.04
CA ASP A 17 24.99 8.16 12.56
C ASP A 17 26.35 7.62 12.08
N TYR A 18 26.71 7.89 10.82
CA TYR A 18 27.96 7.36 10.23
C TYR A 18 28.72 8.39 9.40
N ALA A 19 30.05 8.32 9.51
CA ALA A 19 30.99 8.91 8.56
C ALA A 19 31.83 7.81 7.92
N CYS A 20 31.81 7.76 6.60
CA CYS A 20 32.42 6.71 5.79
C CYS A 20 33.47 7.31 4.85
N LEU A 21 34.38 6.46 4.37
CA LEU A 21 35.36 6.82 3.33
C LEU A 21 36.21 8.05 3.69
N GLY A 22 36.67 8.11 4.95
CA GLY A 22 37.47 9.24 5.43
C GLY A 22 36.65 10.54 5.62
N GLY A 23 35.32 10.44 5.75
CA GLY A 23 34.42 11.59 5.93
C GLY A 23 33.74 12.07 4.64
N ALA A 24 34.12 11.52 3.48
CA ALA A 24 33.52 11.88 2.20
C ALA A 24 32.03 11.48 2.07
N LEU A 25 31.58 10.47 2.82
CA LEU A 25 30.19 10.06 2.86
C LEU A 25 29.67 10.17 4.29
N VAL A 26 28.61 10.95 4.47
CA VAL A 26 27.87 11.06 5.72
C VAL A 26 26.52 10.39 5.56
N ILE A 27 26.13 9.55 6.51
CA ILE A 27 24.87 8.82 6.49
C ILE A 27 24.12 9.07 7.80
N GLU A 28 22.88 9.51 7.68
CA GLU A 28 21.91 9.52 8.77
C GLU A 28 20.83 8.48 8.50
N ILE A 29 20.54 7.63 9.49
CA ILE A 29 19.54 6.58 9.40
C ILE A 29 18.32 6.97 10.22
N LYS A 30 17.14 6.85 9.63
CA LYS A 30 15.86 7.08 10.30
C LYS A 30 14.93 5.92 10.02
N SER A 31 14.51 5.27 11.10
CA SER A 31 13.52 4.20 11.03
C SER A 31 12.09 4.76 11.12
N LEU A 32 11.22 4.25 10.26
CA LEU A 32 9.79 4.51 10.25
C LEU A 32 9.09 3.46 11.13
N GLU A 33 9.16 3.67 12.45
CA GLU A 33 8.69 2.70 13.47
C GLU A 33 7.22 2.91 13.89
N SER A 34 6.66 4.08 13.58
CA SER A 34 5.33 4.48 14.07
C SER A 34 4.23 4.01 13.12
N ASP A 35 3.30 3.20 13.62
CA ASP A 35 2.11 2.78 12.88
C ASP A 35 1.34 4.01 12.34
N PRO A 36 1.24 4.18 11.01
CA PRO A 36 0.48 5.27 10.43
C PRO A 36 -1.03 5.01 10.39
N SER A 37 -1.50 3.80 10.68
CA SER A 37 -2.91 3.39 10.56
C SER A 37 -3.87 4.32 11.29
N GLU A 38 -3.57 4.70 12.53
CA GLU A 38 -4.41 5.62 13.30
C GLU A 38 -4.46 7.01 12.64
N ARG A 39 -3.31 7.51 12.17
CA ARG A 39 -3.23 8.82 11.51
C ARG A 39 -4.01 8.83 10.21
N LEU A 40 -3.94 7.76 9.43
CA LEU A 40 -4.69 7.56 8.19
C LEU A 40 -6.19 7.43 8.45
N SER A 41 -6.58 6.62 9.44
CA SER A 41 -7.97 6.50 9.88
C SER A 41 -8.56 7.87 10.24
N ASN A 42 -7.81 8.65 11.03
CA ASN A 42 -8.20 10.01 11.40
C ASN A 42 -8.20 10.99 10.19
N ALA A 43 -7.51 10.67 9.09
CA ALA A 43 -7.53 11.46 7.83
C ALA A 43 -8.80 11.18 7.02
N ILE A 44 -9.27 9.93 7.08
CA ILE A 44 -10.43 9.43 6.35
C ILE A 44 -11.72 9.78 7.09
N ALA A 45 -11.69 9.84 8.43
CA ALA A 45 -12.87 10.05 9.26
C ALA A 45 -13.79 11.22 8.79
N PRO A 46 -13.27 12.41 8.44
CA PRO A 46 -14.13 13.50 7.96
C PRO A 46 -14.82 13.19 6.63
N ALA A 47 -14.12 12.54 5.69
CA ALA A 47 -14.71 12.15 4.40
C ALA A 47 -15.77 11.06 4.59
N LYS A 48 -15.60 10.18 5.59
CA LYS A 48 -16.55 9.12 5.92
C LYS A 48 -17.90 9.63 6.43
N GLU A 49 -17.95 10.84 6.97
CA GLU A 49 -19.18 11.48 7.44
C GLU A 49 -19.98 12.13 6.28
N GLY A 50 -19.39 12.26 5.08
CA GLY A 50 -20.03 12.84 3.92
C GLY A 50 -21.08 11.93 3.25
N GLU A 51 -22.09 12.53 2.61
CA GLU A 51 -23.14 11.79 1.90
C GLU A 51 -22.63 11.03 0.67
N SER A 52 -21.55 11.53 0.07
CA SER A 52 -20.83 10.94 -1.07
C SER A 52 -19.99 9.71 -0.69
N TRP A 53 -19.84 9.42 0.60
CA TRP A 53 -18.97 8.33 1.04
C TRP A 53 -19.48 6.98 0.51
N PRO A 54 -18.66 6.22 -0.25
CA PRO A 54 -19.11 4.97 -0.80
C PRO A 54 -19.38 3.97 0.32
N GLN A 55 -20.51 3.27 0.22
CA GLN A 55 -20.78 2.12 1.08
C GLN A 55 -20.13 0.89 0.46
N PHE A 56 -19.42 0.11 1.27
CA PHE A 56 -18.70 -1.07 0.82
C PHE A 56 -18.69 -2.18 1.87
N PHE A 57 -18.46 -3.43 1.41
CA PHE A 57 -18.24 -4.56 2.30
C PHE A 57 -16.79 -4.63 2.78
N GLY A 58 -16.60 -4.69 4.10
CA GLY A 58 -15.28 -4.93 4.71
C GLY A 58 -14.32 -3.75 4.58
N GLN A 59 -13.03 -4.06 4.51
CA GLN A 59 -11.95 -3.09 4.34
C GLN A 59 -11.48 -3.05 2.89
N TRP A 60 -11.25 -1.85 2.39
CA TRP A 60 -10.91 -1.60 0.98
C TRP A 60 -9.59 -0.83 0.88
N PRO A 61 -8.80 -1.05 -0.20
CA PRO A 61 -7.69 -0.18 -0.54
C PRO A 61 -8.15 1.27 -0.69
N VAL A 62 -7.27 2.21 -0.35
CA VAL A 62 -7.55 3.65 -0.44
C VAL A 62 -7.94 4.05 -1.86
N GLU A 63 -7.27 3.47 -2.86
CA GLU A 63 -7.49 3.72 -4.29
C GLU A 63 -8.91 3.37 -4.72
N ALA A 64 -9.44 2.28 -4.17
CA ALA A 64 -10.80 1.82 -4.45
C ALA A 64 -11.85 2.78 -3.86
N ILE A 65 -11.57 3.35 -2.68
CA ILE A 65 -12.40 4.40 -2.08
C ILE A 65 -12.34 5.67 -2.94
N LEU A 66 -11.13 6.14 -3.26
CA LEU A 66 -10.90 7.37 -4.03
C LEU A 66 -11.60 7.34 -5.39
N LYS A 67 -11.64 6.19 -6.07
CA LYS A 67 -12.33 6.00 -7.35
C LYS A 67 -13.83 6.33 -7.30
N ASN A 68 -14.47 6.14 -6.15
CA ASN A 68 -15.90 6.36 -5.97
C ASN A 68 -16.25 7.76 -5.44
N LEU A 69 -15.26 8.57 -5.05
CA LEU A 69 -15.48 9.93 -4.59
C LEU A 69 -15.55 10.94 -5.76
N PRO A 70 -16.31 12.04 -5.61
CA PRO A 70 -16.22 13.22 -6.47
C PRO A 70 -14.79 13.74 -6.59
N GLU A 71 -14.44 14.40 -7.70
CA GLU A 71 -13.05 14.78 -8.00
C GLU A 71 -12.44 15.75 -6.98
N ASP A 72 -13.23 16.72 -6.51
CA ASP A 72 -12.84 17.71 -5.50
C ASP A 72 -12.59 17.06 -4.13
N GLU A 73 -13.48 16.17 -3.69
CA GLU A 73 -13.32 15.40 -2.46
C GLU A 73 -12.15 14.41 -2.53
N ARG A 74 -12.00 13.73 -3.68
CA ARG A 74 -10.89 12.82 -3.97
C ARG A 74 -9.54 13.53 -3.84
N GLY A 75 -9.42 14.72 -4.45
CA GLY A 75 -8.21 15.54 -4.36
C GLY A 75 -7.88 15.95 -2.92
N ALA A 76 -8.89 16.40 -2.18
CA ALA A 76 -8.75 16.78 -0.77
C ALA A 76 -8.33 15.61 0.12
N LEU A 77 -8.97 14.44 -0.03
CA LEU A 77 -8.64 13.24 0.74
C LEU A 77 -7.24 12.73 0.41
N ARG A 78 -6.87 12.67 -0.88
CA ARG A 78 -5.52 12.27 -1.31
C ARG A 78 -4.44 13.17 -0.71
N LYS A 79 -4.67 14.49 -0.70
CA LYS A 79 -3.76 15.46 -0.07
C LYS A 79 -3.67 15.22 1.45
N SER A 80 -4.80 15.08 2.14
CA SER A 80 -4.85 14.81 3.58
C SER A 80 -4.10 13.54 3.97
N LEU A 81 -4.29 12.45 3.22
CA LEU A 81 -3.58 11.18 3.41
C LEU A 81 -2.07 11.35 3.23
N GLY A 82 -1.66 12.00 2.14
CA GLY A 82 -0.25 12.29 1.87
C GLY A 82 0.39 13.14 2.96
N ASP A 83 -0.28 14.19 3.43
CA ASP A 83 0.22 15.08 4.48
C ASP A 83 0.38 14.34 5.83
N ARG A 84 -0.53 13.42 6.15
CA ARG A 84 -0.47 12.67 7.41
C ARG A 84 0.55 11.54 7.42
N LEU A 85 0.62 10.77 6.34
CA LEU A 85 1.66 9.76 6.17
C LEU A 85 3.04 10.41 6.09
N GLY A 86 3.12 11.52 5.35
CA GLY A 86 4.34 12.28 5.15
C GLY A 86 4.87 12.96 6.40
N ARG A 87 4.04 13.22 7.42
CA ARG A 87 4.50 13.87 8.66
C ARG A 87 5.69 13.17 9.32
N ALA A 88 5.70 11.83 9.34
CA ALA A 88 6.85 11.09 9.88
C ALA A 88 8.10 11.32 9.03
N ILE A 89 7.99 11.12 7.72
CA ILE A 89 9.08 11.30 6.74
C ILE A 89 9.63 12.73 6.82
N VAL A 90 8.76 13.75 6.81
CA VAL A 90 9.10 15.18 6.94
C VAL A 90 9.84 15.46 8.24
N THR A 91 9.39 14.88 9.35
CA THR A 91 10.04 15.04 10.66
C THR A 91 11.44 14.43 10.64
N HIS A 92 11.60 13.26 10.05
CA HIS A 92 12.90 12.60 9.89
C HIS A 92 13.83 13.40 8.98
N MET A 93 13.35 13.90 7.83
CA MET A 93 14.13 14.78 6.95
C MET A 93 14.58 16.05 7.67
N LYS A 94 13.69 16.70 8.43
CA LYS A 94 14.04 17.90 9.21
C LYS A 94 15.15 17.61 10.23
N LYS A 95 15.05 16.51 10.98
CA LYS A 95 16.06 16.10 11.96
C LYS A 95 17.39 15.79 11.30
N ALA A 96 17.38 14.95 10.27
CA ALA A 96 18.58 14.57 9.53
C ALA A 96 19.30 15.77 8.91
N ASN A 97 18.55 16.69 8.30
CA ASN A 97 19.12 17.92 7.75
C ASN A 97 19.84 18.76 8.81
N GLY A 98 19.26 18.88 10.02
CA GLY A 98 19.90 19.58 11.13
C GLY A 98 21.15 18.87 11.67
N GLN A 99 21.09 17.54 11.82
CA GLN A 99 22.20 16.72 12.28
C GLN A 99 23.40 16.78 11.31
N ILE A 100 23.14 16.65 10.01
CA ILE A 100 24.18 16.73 8.97
C ILE A 100 24.77 18.16 8.92
N ALA A 101 23.94 19.20 8.94
CA ALA A 101 24.40 20.59 8.94
C ALA A 101 25.32 20.89 10.13
N ASN A 102 25.01 20.34 11.31
CA ASN A 102 25.83 20.54 12.51
C ASN A 102 27.18 19.82 12.43
N TYR A 103 27.22 18.66 11.79
CA TYR A 103 28.45 17.92 11.56
C TYR A 103 29.35 18.57 10.50
N GLU A 104 28.76 19.10 9.43
CA GLU A 104 29.48 19.79 8.34
C GLU A 104 30.23 21.04 8.82
N LYS A 105 29.72 21.74 9.85
CA LYS A 105 30.44 22.88 10.50
C LYS A 105 31.84 22.53 11.00
N LYS A 106 32.15 21.25 11.20
CA LYS A 106 33.43 20.77 11.71
C LYS A 106 34.19 19.89 10.71
N ASN A 107 33.61 19.64 9.53
CA ASN A 107 34.11 18.67 8.56
C ASN A 107 33.83 19.18 7.14
N GLU A 108 34.88 19.59 6.43
CA GLU A 108 34.75 20.31 5.15
C GLU A 108 34.76 19.40 3.90
N ASP A 109 35.13 18.12 4.05
CA ASP A 109 35.43 17.23 2.92
C ASP A 109 34.27 16.28 2.53
N ILE A 110 33.04 16.64 2.90
CA ILE A 110 31.84 15.82 2.63
C ILE A 110 31.48 15.93 1.14
N ARG A 111 31.37 14.77 0.47
CA ARG A 111 31.04 14.64 -0.95
C ARG A 111 29.62 14.13 -1.20
N LEU A 112 29.04 13.46 -0.21
CA LEU A 112 27.67 12.95 -0.24
C LEU A 112 27.07 12.94 1.17
N ARG A 113 25.94 13.63 1.32
CA ARG A 113 25.09 13.71 2.52
C ARG A 113 23.83 12.87 2.32
N LEU A 114 23.78 11.70 2.94
CA LEU A 114 22.73 10.71 2.68
C LEU A 114 21.77 10.57 3.87
N LEU A 115 20.48 10.58 3.58
CA LEU A 115 19.45 10.08 4.48
C LEU A 115 19.07 8.65 4.08
N VAL A 116 19.09 7.71 5.02
CA VAL A 116 18.53 6.36 4.84
C VAL A 116 17.23 6.28 5.64
N LEU A 117 16.13 6.02 4.94
CA LEU A 117 14.83 5.74 5.52
C LEU A 117 14.60 4.22 5.51
N ILE A 118 14.31 3.64 6.67
CA ILE A 118 14.04 2.20 6.82
C ILE A 118 12.57 2.03 7.21
N ASN A 119 11.82 1.23 6.45
CA ASN A 119 10.49 0.78 6.84
C ASN A 119 10.60 -0.53 7.62
N GLU A 120 10.24 -0.51 8.90
CA GLU A 120 10.33 -1.71 9.75
C GLU A 120 9.29 -2.76 9.38
N ASP A 121 8.01 -2.39 9.27
CA ASP A 121 6.95 -3.39 8.99
C ASP A 121 5.62 -2.82 8.44
N PHE A 122 5.58 -1.55 8.01
CA PHE A 122 4.31 -0.88 7.68
C PHE A 122 3.99 -0.91 6.18
N VAL A 123 2.83 -1.46 5.82
CA VAL A 123 2.39 -1.58 4.42
C VAL A 123 1.99 -0.23 3.82
N GLU A 124 1.67 0.74 4.68
CA GLU A 124 1.25 2.09 4.31
C GLU A 124 2.40 2.94 3.78
N TYR A 125 3.64 2.63 4.16
CA TYR A 125 4.84 3.25 3.57
C TYR A 125 5.18 2.62 2.22
N ASP A 126 4.22 2.74 1.30
CA ASP A 126 4.33 2.29 -0.09
C ASP A 126 5.47 3.01 -0.83
N PRO A 127 6.26 2.29 -1.67
CA PRO A 127 7.33 2.86 -2.49
C PRO A 127 6.97 4.14 -3.26
N ALA A 128 5.79 4.18 -3.88
CA ALA A 128 5.34 5.32 -4.67
C ALA A 128 5.08 6.52 -3.78
N ILE A 129 4.39 6.29 -2.66
CA ILE A 129 4.02 7.36 -1.73
C ILE A 129 5.26 7.94 -1.04
N VAL A 130 6.16 7.10 -0.55
CA VAL A 130 7.41 7.55 0.08
C VAL A 130 8.24 8.36 -0.91
N THR A 131 8.41 7.86 -2.13
CA THR A 131 9.12 8.58 -3.20
C THR A 131 8.50 9.94 -3.46
N TYR A 132 7.18 10.00 -3.63
CA TYR A 132 6.45 11.25 -3.87
C TYR A 132 6.66 12.27 -2.75
N ILE A 133 6.55 11.84 -1.49
CA ILE A 133 6.71 12.73 -0.32
C ILE A 133 8.14 13.28 -0.26
N VAL A 134 9.15 12.42 -0.37
CA VAL A 134 10.56 12.84 -0.30
C VAL A 134 10.91 13.76 -1.45
N GLN A 135 10.49 13.45 -2.68
CA GLN A 135 10.71 14.33 -3.84
C GLN A 135 10.03 15.68 -3.67
N THR A 136 8.80 15.70 -3.13
CA THR A 136 8.08 16.94 -2.84
C THR A 136 8.84 17.78 -1.83
N GLU A 137 9.33 17.17 -0.74
CA GLU A 137 10.13 17.86 0.26
C GLU A 137 11.45 18.40 -0.30
N PHE A 138 12.15 17.65 -1.14
CA PHE A 138 13.37 18.13 -1.80
C PHE A 138 13.14 19.35 -2.71
N ARG A 139 11.96 19.46 -3.31
CA ARG A 139 11.58 20.61 -4.15
C ARG A 139 11.08 21.81 -3.35
N ARG A 140 10.78 21.66 -2.06
CA ARG A 140 10.31 22.77 -1.24
C ARG A 140 11.43 23.79 -1.01
N GLN A 141 11.08 25.05 -1.17
CA GLN A 141 11.97 26.17 -0.91
C GLN A 141 11.57 26.88 0.39
N THR A 142 12.53 27.57 1.00
CA THR A 142 12.29 28.58 2.03
C THR A 142 11.67 29.83 1.42
N ASP A 143 11.22 30.77 2.25
CA ASP A 143 10.74 32.08 1.78
C ASP A 143 11.80 32.87 1.01
N SER A 144 13.09 32.56 1.22
CA SER A 144 14.22 33.13 0.49
C SER A 144 14.53 32.44 -0.84
N GLY A 145 13.75 31.43 -1.24
CA GLY A 145 13.96 30.67 -2.48
C GLY A 145 15.00 29.54 -2.41
N GLU A 146 15.62 29.33 -1.24
CA GLU A 146 16.65 28.30 -1.04
C GLU A 146 16.03 26.92 -0.80
N PRO A 147 16.65 25.81 -1.22
CA PRO A 147 16.17 24.47 -0.91
C PRO A 147 16.05 24.25 0.60
N ARG A 148 14.88 23.79 1.06
CA ARG A 148 14.58 23.63 2.49
C ARG A 148 15.48 22.60 3.19
N TYR A 149 15.88 21.55 2.47
CA TYR A 149 16.71 20.46 2.99
C TYR A 149 18.05 20.40 2.25
N SER A 150 18.74 21.54 2.18
CA SER A 150 20.00 21.69 1.45
C SER A 150 21.16 20.82 1.95
N ASN A 151 21.08 20.28 3.17
CA ASN A 151 22.13 19.43 3.75
C ASN A 151 21.85 17.93 3.54
N ILE A 152 20.91 17.58 2.66
CA ILE A 152 20.65 16.20 2.25
C ILE A 152 20.74 16.16 0.73
N ASP A 153 21.74 15.45 0.22
CA ASP A 153 21.95 15.29 -1.22
C ASP A 153 21.00 14.25 -1.79
N ALA A 154 20.80 13.14 -1.09
CA ALA A 154 19.92 12.06 -1.53
C ALA A 154 19.25 11.37 -0.34
N ALA A 155 18.16 10.65 -0.63
CA ALA A 155 17.55 9.72 0.28
C ALA A 155 17.56 8.30 -0.32
N VAL A 156 17.83 7.29 0.51
CA VAL A 156 17.64 5.88 0.17
C VAL A 156 16.53 5.34 1.04
N PHE A 157 15.50 4.76 0.42
CA PHE A 157 14.41 4.10 1.14
C PHE A 157 14.52 2.58 0.99
N LEU A 158 14.50 1.89 2.13
CA LEU A 158 14.59 0.44 2.24
C LEU A 158 13.28 -0.11 2.81
N THR A 159 12.68 -1.08 2.13
CA THR A 159 11.49 -1.78 2.61
C THR A 159 11.52 -3.24 2.17
N GLU A 160 11.23 -4.14 3.11
CA GLU A 160 10.94 -5.56 2.82
C GLU A 160 9.44 -5.86 2.88
N ARG A 161 8.61 -4.82 3.03
CA ARG A 161 7.14 -4.90 3.10
C ARG A 161 6.44 -4.82 1.77
N HIS A 162 7.18 -4.50 0.73
CA HIS A 162 6.68 -4.42 -0.63
C HIS A 162 7.66 -5.18 -1.52
N ALA A 163 7.13 -6.01 -2.41
CA ALA A 163 7.94 -6.75 -3.36
C ALA A 163 7.30 -6.72 -4.74
N THR A 164 8.12 -6.93 -5.75
CA THR A 164 7.71 -7.12 -7.14
C THR A 164 8.33 -8.40 -7.68
N ASN A 165 7.93 -8.81 -8.89
CA ASN A 165 8.53 -9.91 -9.62
C ASN A 165 9.37 -9.38 -10.77
N VAL A 166 10.68 -9.60 -10.73
CA VAL A 166 11.60 -9.28 -11.83
C VAL A 166 12.19 -10.58 -12.34
N ASN A 167 11.96 -10.91 -13.61
CA ASN A 167 12.48 -12.11 -14.25
C ASN A 167 12.16 -13.43 -13.50
N GLY A 168 10.97 -13.53 -12.90
CA GLY A 168 10.54 -14.70 -12.13
C GLY A 168 11.04 -14.73 -10.68
N GLN A 169 11.76 -13.69 -10.22
CA GLN A 169 12.31 -13.61 -8.88
C GLN A 169 11.57 -12.57 -8.05
N VAL A 170 11.31 -12.90 -6.78
CA VAL A 170 10.80 -11.95 -5.79
C VAL A 170 11.90 -10.95 -5.47
N THR A 171 11.61 -9.67 -5.68
CA THR A 171 12.59 -8.60 -5.57
C THR A 171 12.04 -7.50 -4.68
N PHE A 172 12.87 -7.01 -3.76
CA PHE A 172 12.55 -5.91 -2.85
C PHE A 172 13.14 -4.59 -3.36
N PRO A 173 12.41 -3.48 -3.29
CA PRO A 173 12.93 -2.20 -3.77
C PRO A 173 13.98 -1.60 -2.84
N ILE A 174 15.04 -1.08 -3.46
CA ILE A 174 15.92 -0.08 -2.86
C ILE A 174 15.72 1.21 -3.65
N LEU A 175 14.97 2.15 -3.09
CA LEU A 175 14.65 3.38 -3.82
C LEU A 175 15.73 4.43 -3.55
N VAL A 176 16.40 4.88 -4.61
CA VAL A 176 17.35 6.01 -4.53
C VAL A 176 16.64 7.26 -5.04
N ILE A 177 16.45 8.22 -4.15
CA ILE A 177 15.71 9.46 -4.43
C ILE A 177 16.71 10.61 -4.39
N HIS A 178 17.00 11.19 -5.55
CA HIS A 178 17.95 12.28 -5.68
C HIS A 178 17.34 13.60 -5.20
N GLY A 179 18.07 14.32 -4.37
CA GLY A 179 17.84 15.73 -4.08
C GLY A 179 18.38 16.63 -5.19
N PRO A 180 18.19 17.96 -5.07
CA PRO A 180 18.65 18.92 -6.07
C PRO A 180 20.18 18.86 -6.22
N GLY A 181 20.69 18.85 -7.46
CA GLY A 181 22.13 18.90 -7.74
C GLY A 181 22.87 17.57 -7.74
N VAL A 182 22.27 16.48 -7.23
CA VAL A 182 22.92 15.15 -7.23
C VAL A 182 23.02 14.55 -8.62
N ALA A 183 22.02 14.79 -9.46
CA ALA A 183 22.01 14.26 -10.83
C ALA A 183 23.21 14.77 -11.64
N GLU A 184 23.70 15.99 -11.37
CA GLU A 184 24.88 16.55 -12.02
C GLU A 184 26.21 16.19 -11.30
N ASN A 185 26.16 15.61 -10.10
CA ASN A 185 27.34 15.27 -9.31
C ASN A 185 27.76 13.79 -9.50
N SER A 186 28.68 13.55 -10.43
CA SER A 186 29.16 12.21 -10.77
C SER A 186 29.81 11.45 -9.60
N VAL A 187 30.48 12.16 -8.68
CA VAL A 187 31.08 11.56 -7.49
C VAL A 187 30.00 11.07 -6.53
N ALA A 188 28.96 11.88 -6.29
CA ALA A 188 27.83 11.49 -5.46
C ALA A 188 27.09 10.28 -6.03
N LEU A 189 26.82 10.26 -7.33
CA LEU A 189 26.18 9.13 -8.01
C LEU A 189 27.01 7.83 -7.90
N GLU A 190 28.33 7.91 -8.07
CA GLU A 190 29.21 6.76 -7.91
C GLU A 190 29.21 6.23 -6.46
N LEU A 191 29.23 7.14 -5.47
CA LEU A 191 29.13 6.77 -4.06
C LEU A 191 27.79 6.09 -3.73
N LEU A 192 26.67 6.60 -4.25
CA LEU A 192 25.34 6.00 -4.10
C LEU A 192 25.30 4.59 -4.68
N ARG A 193 25.77 4.41 -5.92
CA ARG A 193 25.82 3.08 -6.57
C ARG A 193 26.65 2.08 -5.76
N ARG A 194 27.82 2.51 -5.28
CA ARG A 194 28.69 1.67 -4.43
C ARG A 194 28.02 1.29 -3.12
N LEU A 195 27.30 2.22 -2.49
CA LEU A 195 26.58 1.97 -1.25
C LEU A 195 25.49 0.92 -1.46
N VAL A 196 24.62 1.12 -2.46
CA VAL A 196 23.52 0.20 -2.78
C VAL A 196 24.05 -1.18 -3.16
N SER A 197 25.09 -1.23 -4.00
CA SER A 197 25.71 -2.50 -4.42
C SER A 197 26.32 -3.27 -3.25
N ARG A 198 26.94 -2.58 -2.29
CA ARG A 198 27.49 -3.21 -1.08
C ARG A 198 26.41 -3.66 -0.14
N TRP A 199 25.37 -2.87 0.06
CA TRP A 199 24.21 -3.24 0.87
C TRP A 199 23.56 -4.51 0.34
N ALA A 200 23.24 -4.56 -0.95
CA ALA A 200 22.67 -5.75 -1.58
C ALA A 200 23.57 -6.99 -1.40
N ARG A 201 24.88 -6.85 -1.65
CA ARG A 201 25.84 -7.94 -1.44
C ARG A 201 25.93 -8.39 0.02
N SER A 202 25.87 -7.48 0.99
CA SER A 202 25.93 -7.85 2.41
C SER A 202 24.64 -8.49 2.91
N SER A 203 23.49 -8.05 2.41
CA SER A 203 22.19 -8.50 2.90
C SER A 203 21.74 -9.80 2.25
N VAL A 204 21.90 -9.93 0.93
CA VAL A 204 21.37 -11.06 0.14
C VAL A 204 22.42 -11.75 -0.74
N GLY A 205 23.68 -11.28 -0.74
CA GLY A 205 24.77 -11.93 -1.48
C GLY A 205 24.77 -11.72 -2.99
N ILE A 206 23.96 -10.80 -3.51
CA ILE A 206 23.80 -10.53 -4.96
C ILE A 206 24.03 -9.05 -5.28
N GLU A 207 24.33 -8.76 -6.56
CA GLU A 207 24.31 -7.38 -7.05
C GLU A 207 22.86 -6.91 -7.23
N PRO A 208 22.57 -5.62 -7.00
CA PRO A 208 21.25 -5.06 -7.22
C PRO A 208 20.92 -5.06 -8.72
N LEU A 209 19.65 -5.29 -9.04
CA LEU A 209 19.12 -5.16 -10.39
C LEU A 209 18.78 -3.69 -10.64
N ASP A 210 19.44 -3.04 -11.60
CA ASP A 210 19.08 -1.71 -12.07
C ASP A 210 17.99 -1.84 -13.14
N VAL A 211 16.73 -1.85 -12.71
CA VAL A 211 15.56 -2.04 -13.57
C VAL A 211 14.53 -0.93 -13.32
N SER A 212 13.91 -0.46 -14.40
CA SER A 212 12.73 0.40 -14.30
C SER A 212 11.50 -0.47 -14.09
N VAL A 213 10.83 -0.27 -12.97
CA VAL A 213 9.60 -0.97 -12.58
C VAL A 213 8.54 0.09 -12.31
N ASP A 214 7.32 -0.11 -12.80
CA ASP A 214 6.20 0.77 -12.45
C ASP A 214 5.87 0.58 -10.96
N PHE A 215 5.70 1.68 -10.22
CA PHE A 215 5.38 1.59 -8.80
C PHE A 215 4.10 0.77 -8.52
N SER A 216 3.16 0.70 -9.47
CA SER A 216 1.95 -0.12 -9.37
C SER A 216 2.22 -1.63 -9.38
N GLU A 217 3.41 -2.08 -9.75
CA GLU A 217 3.81 -3.50 -9.70
C GLU A 217 4.25 -3.95 -8.31
N PHE A 218 4.49 -3.03 -7.37
CA PHE A 218 4.80 -3.40 -5.99
C PHE A 218 3.55 -3.88 -5.27
N VAL A 219 3.65 -5.06 -4.66
CA VAL A 219 2.58 -5.68 -3.89
C VAL A 219 3.01 -5.77 -2.42
N PRO A 220 2.13 -5.42 -1.46
CA PRO A 220 2.45 -5.56 -0.05
C PRO A 220 2.61 -7.04 0.33
N ILE A 221 3.61 -7.32 1.16
CA ILE A 221 3.79 -8.62 1.78
C ILE A 221 2.98 -8.65 3.06
N HIS A 222 2.08 -9.63 3.17
CA HIS A 222 1.33 -9.90 4.38
C HIS A 222 1.90 -11.11 5.07
N GLU A 223 2.20 -10.99 6.37
CA GLU A 223 2.61 -12.14 7.17
C GLU A 223 1.45 -13.14 7.29
N ASN A 224 1.78 -14.43 7.14
CA ASN A 224 0.81 -15.49 7.34
C ASN A 224 0.72 -15.82 8.83
N PRO A 225 -0.43 -15.63 9.47
CA PRO A 225 -0.56 -16.03 10.86
C PRO A 225 -0.42 -17.55 10.97
N LYS A 226 0.24 -18.02 12.04
CA LYS A 226 0.47 -19.47 12.30
C LYS A 226 -0.82 -20.27 12.38
N GLN A 227 -1.92 -19.62 12.76
CA GLN A 227 -3.27 -20.15 12.76
C GLN A 227 -4.17 -19.13 12.10
N MET A 228 -5.02 -19.57 11.18
CA MET A 228 -5.94 -18.68 10.48
C MET A 228 -7.35 -19.27 10.46
N ARG A 229 -8.34 -18.40 10.54
CA ARG A 229 -9.74 -18.75 10.33
C ARG A 229 -9.90 -19.20 8.89
N ARG A 230 -10.91 -20.06 8.64
CA ARG A 230 -11.18 -20.57 7.30
C ARG A 230 -11.45 -19.45 6.28
N SER A 231 -12.13 -18.39 6.69
CA SER A 231 -12.34 -17.21 5.83
C SER A 231 -11.01 -16.54 5.46
N GLU A 232 -10.11 -16.33 6.42
CA GLU A 232 -8.78 -15.74 6.17
C GLU A 232 -7.94 -16.60 5.22
N PHE A 233 -8.04 -17.92 5.33
CA PHE A 233 -7.42 -18.84 4.38
C PHE A 233 -7.96 -18.65 2.95
N TRP A 234 -9.28 -18.59 2.78
CA TRP A 234 -9.90 -18.36 1.46
C TRP A 234 -9.53 -16.98 0.88
N GLU A 235 -9.49 -15.94 1.73
CA GLU A 235 -9.01 -14.63 1.32
C GLU A 235 -7.59 -14.67 0.77
N GLN A 236 -6.71 -15.44 1.43
CA GLN A 236 -5.33 -15.62 1.01
C GLN A 236 -5.22 -16.39 -0.32
N GLU A 237 -5.96 -17.48 -0.47
CA GLU A 237 -6.00 -18.27 -1.70
C GLU A 237 -6.47 -17.42 -2.88
N TYR A 238 -7.48 -16.57 -2.67
CA TYR A 238 -7.94 -15.63 -3.68
C TYR A 238 -6.87 -14.60 -4.05
N ARG A 239 -6.19 -14.00 -3.07
CA ARG A 239 -5.10 -13.04 -3.33
C ARG A 239 -3.97 -13.65 -4.15
N ARG A 240 -3.63 -14.92 -3.91
CA ARG A 240 -2.61 -15.65 -4.68
C ARG A 240 -3.03 -15.93 -6.11
N LYS A 241 -4.33 -16.13 -6.35
CA LYS A 241 -4.88 -16.45 -7.66
C LYS A 241 -6.22 -15.75 -7.85
N PRO A 242 -6.21 -14.44 -8.18
CA PRO A 242 -7.43 -13.65 -8.29
C PRO A 242 -8.14 -13.95 -9.62
N TYR A 243 -8.77 -15.12 -9.71
CA TYR A 243 -9.30 -15.66 -10.96
C TYR A 243 -10.46 -14.85 -11.55
N MET A 244 -11.09 -13.96 -10.78
CA MET A 244 -12.12 -13.05 -11.29
C MET A 244 -11.53 -11.72 -11.79
N HIS A 245 -10.25 -11.43 -11.58
CA HIS A 245 -9.63 -10.13 -11.89
C HIS A 245 -9.79 -9.70 -13.36
N THR A 246 -9.77 -10.67 -14.28
CA THR A 246 -9.91 -10.43 -15.72
C THR A 246 -11.36 -10.34 -16.20
N TRP A 247 -12.34 -10.60 -15.33
CA TRP A 247 -13.76 -10.56 -15.68
C TRP A 247 -14.26 -9.12 -15.76
N LYS A 248 -15.37 -8.90 -16.47
CA LYS A 248 -16.06 -7.60 -16.45
C LYS A 248 -16.76 -7.42 -15.10
N ASP A 249 -16.93 -6.18 -14.68
CA ASP A 249 -17.66 -5.85 -13.45
C ASP A 249 -19.06 -6.48 -13.44
N ASP A 250 -19.78 -6.45 -14.57
CA ASP A 250 -21.13 -7.00 -14.67
C ASP A 250 -21.17 -8.53 -14.48
N ASP A 251 -20.12 -9.25 -14.88
CA ASP A 251 -20.02 -10.69 -14.67
C ASP A 251 -19.78 -11.03 -13.20
N VAL A 252 -18.90 -10.26 -12.54
CA VAL A 252 -18.61 -10.36 -11.11
C VAL A 252 -19.87 -10.04 -10.28
N ILE A 253 -20.58 -8.97 -10.67
CA ILE A 253 -21.85 -8.57 -10.07
C ILE A 253 -22.93 -9.64 -10.31
N GLY A 254 -23.04 -10.20 -11.50
CA GLY A 254 -23.98 -11.28 -11.80
C GLY A 254 -23.71 -12.54 -10.96
N LEU A 255 -22.43 -12.86 -10.72
CA LEU A 255 -22.05 -13.96 -9.83
C LEU A 255 -22.41 -13.66 -8.37
N TRP A 256 -22.26 -12.40 -7.92
CA TRP A 256 -22.71 -11.96 -6.60
C TRP A 256 -24.21 -12.15 -6.41
N ASP A 257 -25.03 -11.73 -7.37
CA ASP A 257 -26.48 -11.86 -7.29
C ASP A 257 -26.89 -13.33 -7.12
N VAL A 258 -26.37 -14.22 -7.96
CA VAL A 258 -26.64 -15.68 -7.86
C VAL A 258 -26.15 -16.24 -6.53
N THR A 259 -24.96 -15.86 -6.08
CA THR A 259 -24.37 -16.36 -4.82
C THR A 259 -25.18 -15.92 -3.60
N THR A 260 -25.71 -14.69 -3.62
CA THR A 260 -26.57 -14.15 -2.57
C THR A 260 -27.88 -14.93 -2.48
N LEU A 261 -28.52 -15.21 -3.62
CA LEU A 261 -29.75 -16.02 -3.66
C LEU A 261 -29.54 -17.46 -3.18
N LEU A 262 -28.42 -18.08 -3.54
CA LEU A 262 -28.07 -19.42 -3.06
C LEU A 262 -27.73 -19.42 -1.55
N THR A 263 -27.16 -18.33 -1.05
CA THR A 263 -26.95 -18.12 0.39
C THR A 263 -28.30 -18.01 1.10
N LEU A 264 -29.25 -17.24 0.57
CA LEU A 264 -30.61 -17.17 1.10
C LEU A 264 -31.26 -18.56 1.13
N LEU A 265 -31.22 -19.32 0.03
CA LEU A 265 -31.72 -20.69 -0.03
C LEU A 265 -31.09 -21.60 1.05
N SER A 266 -29.80 -21.43 1.34
CA SER A 266 -29.06 -22.27 2.27
C SER A 266 -29.37 -22.01 3.74
N PHE A 267 -29.75 -20.77 4.09
CA PHE A 267 -29.89 -20.33 5.47
C PHE A 267 -31.31 -19.89 5.86
N HIS A 268 -32.26 -19.86 4.90
CA HIS A 268 -33.66 -19.58 5.21
C HIS A 268 -34.30 -20.75 5.98
N VAL A 269 -35.34 -20.43 6.75
CA VAL A 269 -36.19 -21.42 7.42
C VAL A 269 -37.09 -22.10 6.38
N ASP A 270 -37.07 -23.43 6.33
CA ASP A 270 -37.91 -24.25 5.42
C ASP A 270 -37.74 -23.95 3.91
N PRO A 271 -36.54 -24.11 3.34
CA PRO A 271 -36.34 -23.96 1.91
C PRO A 271 -36.90 -25.19 1.16
N PRO A 272 -37.36 -25.03 -0.10
CA PRO A 272 -37.86 -26.13 -0.92
C PRO A 272 -36.78 -27.17 -1.28
N LEU A 273 -35.51 -26.84 -1.03
CA LEU A 273 -34.37 -27.73 -1.18
C LEU A 273 -33.36 -27.47 -0.07
N LYS A 274 -32.94 -28.53 0.61
CA LYS A 274 -31.83 -28.47 1.57
C LYS A 274 -30.49 -28.52 0.83
N VAL A 275 -29.73 -27.43 0.90
CA VAL A 275 -28.40 -27.36 0.30
C VAL A 275 -27.43 -28.29 1.08
N PRO A 276 -26.70 -29.19 0.41
CA PRO A 276 -25.70 -30.05 1.07
C PRO A 276 -24.58 -29.23 1.72
N ARG A 277 -23.98 -29.78 2.79
CA ARG A 277 -22.91 -29.10 3.55
C ARG A 277 -21.74 -28.65 2.68
N GLU A 278 -21.33 -29.46 1.70
CA GLU A 278 -20.24 -29.08 0.79
C GLU A 278 -20.62 -27.91 -0.11
N GLY A 279 -21.89 -27.86 -0.56
CA GLY A 279 -22.41 -26.72 -1.32
C GLY A 279 -22.40 -25.44 -0.48
N ILE A 280 -22.78 -25.51 0.80
CA ILE A 280 -22.71 -24.36 1.72
C ILE A 280 -21.26 -23.89 1.86
N LYS A 281 -20.30 -24.80 2.03
CA LYS A 281 -18.87 -24.46 2.14
C LYS A 281 -18.37 -23.73 0.88
N GLN A 282 -18.70 -24.24 -0.30
CA GLN A 282 -18.34 -23.60 -1.57
C GLN A 282 -18.99 -22.22 -1.74
N LEU A 283 -20.22 -22.05 -1.27
CA LEU A 283 -20.89 -20.74 -1.28
C LEU A 283 -20.17 -19.75 -0.35
N MET A 284 -19.81 -20.17 0.86
CA MET A 284 -19.07 -19.31 1.79
C MET A 284 -17.71 -18.90 1.24
N GLU A 285 -16.96 -19.84 0.66
CA GLU A 285 -15.68 -19.58 -0.01
C GLU A 285 -15.84 -18.58 -1.16
N ARG A 286 -16.82 -18.82 -2.04
CA ARG A 286 -17.12 -17.91 -3.16
C ARG A 286 -17.51 -16.51 -2.67
N THR A 287 -18.34 -16.40 -1.64
CA THR A 287 -18.71 -15.11 -1.04
C THR A 287 -17.47 -14.39 -0.53
N THR A 288 -16.55 -15.09 0.16
CA THR A 288 -15.28 -14.52 0.60
C THR A 288 -14.44 -14.00 -0.59
N HIS A 289 -14.32 -14.77 -1.67
CA HIS A 289 -13.60 -14.35 -2.87
C HIS A 289 -14.24 -13.14 -3.54
N LEU A 290 -15.58 -13.13 -3.67
CA LEU A 290 -16.32 -12.01 -4.25
C LEU A 290 -16.13 -10.74 -3.42
N MET A 291 -16.19 -10.82 -2.08
CA MET A 291 -15.94 -9.66 -1.22
C MET A 291 -14.54 -9.07 -1.46
N LYS A 292 -13.52 -9.90 -1.67
CA LYS A 292 -12.16 -9.42 -2.01
C LYS A 292 -12.07 -8.80 -3.38
N GLU A 293 -12.74 -9.40 -4.37
CA GLU A 293 -12.78 -8.85 -5.71
C GLU A 293 -13.50 -7.50 -5.78
N PHE A 294 -14.63 -7.37 -5.08
CA PHE A 294 -15.35 -6.11 -4.95
C PHE A 294 -14.46 -5.04 -4.31
N ALA A 295 -13.74 -5.42 -3.25
CA ALA A 295 -12.81 -4.54 -2.56
C ALA A 295 -11.67 -4.05 -3.46
N SER A 296 -11.05 -4.94 -4.23
CA SER A 296 -9.95 -4.54 -5.10
C SER A 296 -10.40 -3.66 -6.26
N ARG A 297 -11.61 -3.90 -6.80
CA ARG A 297 -12.14 -3.16 -7.96
C ARG A 297 -12.74 -1.81 -7.64
N GLY A 298 -13.18 -1.64 -6.40
CA GLY A 298 -13.95 -0.47 -6.03
C GLY A 298 -15.45 -0.58 -6.33
N ILE A 299 -16.08 -1.77 -6.31
CA ILE A 299 -17.51 -1.93 -6.64
C ILE A 299 -18.41 -1.62 -5.44
N ALA A 300 -18.93 -0.38 -5.37
CA ALA A 300 -19.73 0.07 -4.24
C ALA A 300 -21.08 -0.66 -4.11
N LEU A 301 -21.67 -0.66 -2.90
CA LEU A 301 -22.90 -1.40 -2.59
C LEU A 301 -24.12 -0.95 -3.39
N ASP A 302 -24.14 0.32 -3.79
CA ASP A 302 -25.17 0.88 -4.65
C ASP A 302 -25.28 0.12 -5.99
N ARG A 303 -24.15 -0.32 -6.56
CA ARG A 303 -24.10 -1.12 -7.80
C ARG A 303 -24.62 -2.54 -7.65
N ILE A 304 -24.81 -3.02 -6.42
CA ILE A 304 -25.37 -4.35 -6.13
C ILE A 304 -26.64 -4.29 -5.29
N LYS A 305 -27.27 -3.12 -5.22
CA LYS A 305 -28.57 -2.99 -4.60
C LYS A 305 -29.55 -3.93 -5.33
N PRO A 306 -30.26 -4.81 -4.61
CA PRO A 306 -31.19 -5.74 -5.23
C PRO A 306 -32.34 -4.96 -5.86
N THR A 307 -32.70 -5.33 -7.08
CA THR A 307 -33.90 -4.86 -7.77
C THR A 307 -34.65 -6.05 -8.30
N LYS A 308 -35.97 -5.92 -8.53
CA LYS A 308 -36.78 -7.00 -9.08
C LYS A 308 -36.18 -7.58 -10.36
N GLN A 309 -35.80 -6.73 -11.31
CA GLN A 309 -35.22 -7.14 -12.58
C GLN A 309 -33.92 -7.95 -12.40
N ARG A 310 -33.05 -7.52 -11.48
CA ARG A 310 -31.79 -8.23 -11.21
C ARG A 310 -32.03 -9.56 -10.53
N ASN A 311 -32.92 -9.59 -9.54
CA ASN A 311 -33.30 -10.81 -8.84
C ASN A 311 -33.89 -11.82 -9.83
N ASP A 312 -34.81 -11.40 -10.70
CA ASP A 312 -35.39 -12.27 -11.72
C ASP A 312 -34.34 -12.83 -12.69
N ALA A 313 -33.41 -11.97 -13.14
CA ALA A 313 -32.30 -12.39 -13.99
C ALA A 313 -31.37 -13.40 -13.28
N ALA A 314 -31.05 -13.18 -12.00
CA ALA A 314 -30.22 -14.10 -11.23
C ALA A 314 -30.94 -15.42 -10.93
N ILE A 315 -32.23 -15.38 -10.60
CA ILE A 315 -33.08 -16.58 -10.40
C ILE A 315 -33.09 -17.43 -11.66
N SER A 316 -33.18 -16.82 -12.84
CA SER A 316 -33.18 -17.55 -14.12
C SER A 316 -31.89 -18.35 -14.38
N LYS A 317 -30.79 -17.94 -13.76
CA LYS A 317 -29.47 -18.59 -13.85
C LYS A 317 -29.29 -19.70 -12.81
N ILE A 318 -30.18 -19.82 -11.83
CA ILE A 318 -30.12 -20.87 -10.81
C ILE A 318 -30.56 -22.20 -11.43
N THR A 319 -29.69 -23.19 -11.34
CA THR A 319 -29.89 -24.53 -11.92
C THR A 319 -30.81 -25.43 -11.11
N TYR A 320 -31.17 -25.03 -9.89
CA TYR A 320 -32.19 -25.71 -9.10
C TYR A 320 -33.57 -25.48 -9.73
N GLY A 321 -34.36 -26.56 -9.87
CA GLY A 321 -35.57 -26.58 -10.68
C GLY A 321 -36.67 -25.55 -10.31
N PRO A 322 -37.79 -25.53 -11.05
CA PRO A 322 -38.80 -24.47 -10.98
C PRO A 322 -39.33 -24.16 -9.58
N ALA A 323 -39.44 -25.16 -8.70
CA ALA A 323 -39.89 -24.97 -7.32
C ALA A 323 -38.97 -24.04 -6.51
N VAL A 324 -37.65 -24.13 -6.70
CA VAL A 324 -36.68 -23.26 -6.02
C VAL A 324 -36.76 -21.84 -6.58
N GLN A 325 -36.87 -21.71 -7.89
CA GLN A 325 -36.97 -20.41 -8.55
C GLN A 325 -38.23 -19.65 -8.11
N GLU A 326 -39.38 -20.33 -8.06
CA GLU A 326 -40.63 -19.73 -7.63
C GLU A 326 -40.62 -19.33 -6.16
N TRP A 327 -40.06 -20.19 -5.31
CA TRP A 327 -39.85 -19.86 -3.90
C TRP A 327 -38.97 -18.62 -3.72
N LEU A 328 -37.87 -18.50 -4.47
CA LEU A 328 -37.00 -17.32 -4.41
C LEU A 328 -37.73 -16.05 -4.84
N ARG A 329 -38.55 -16.10 -5.90
CA ARG A 329 -39.38 -14.95 -6.31
C ARG A 329 -40.28 -14.51 -5.17
N LYS A 330 -40.99 -15.46 -4.55
CA LYS A 330 -41.87 -15.20 -3.41
C LYS A 330 -41.14 -14.56 -2.23
N GLN A 331 -39.94 -15.04 -1.90
CA GLN A 331 -39.15 -14.44 -0.81
C GLN A 331 -38.74 -13.00 -1.08
N LEU A 332 -38.65 -12.60 -2.35
CA LEU A 332 -38.14 -11.29 -2.76
C LEU A 332 -39.23 -10.33 -3.25
N GLU A 333 -40.51 -10.71 -3.16
CA GLU A 333 -41.66 -9.90 -3.62
C GLU A 333 -41.72 -8.50 -3.00
N HIS A 334 -41.14 -8.33 -1.80
CA HIS A 334 -41.13 -7.06 -1.06
C HIS A 334 -39.99 -6.11 -1.48
N ILE A 335 -39.06 -6.55 -2.34
CA ILE A 335 -37.98 -5.71 -2.85
C ILE A 335 -38.50 -4.98 -4.11
N GLN A 336 -38.77 -3.68 -3.96
CA GLN A 336 -39.23 -2.80 -5.04
C GLN A 336 -38.11 -2.47 -6.04
#